data_AF-A0A382Q3P0-F1
#
_entry.id   AF-A0A382Q3P0-F1
#
_cell.length_a   1.000
_cell.length_b   1.000
_cell.length_c   1.000
_cell.angle_alpha   90.00
_cell.angle_beta   90.00
_cell.angle_gamma   90.00
#
_symmetry.space_group_name_H-M   'P 1'
#
loop_
_entity.id
_entity.type
_entity.pdbx_description
1 polymer ?
#
loop_
_entity_poly.entity_id
_entity_poly.type
_entity_poly.pdbx_seq_one_letter_code
_entity_poly.pdbx_strand_id
1 'polypeptide(L)' 'MNTKENIKKIIIKKPLTLDCGKTINNYPLAYETYGELNEKKDNAILAFHALSGDQ' A
#
# COMPACT_ATOMS: atom_id res chain seq x y z
N MET A 1 14.69 4.74 15.75
CA MET A 1 14.90 3.68 14.75
C MET A 1 13.79 2.66 14.98
N ASN A 2 12.63 2.85 14.35
CA ASN A 2 11.52 1.90 14.47
C ASN A 2 11.62 0.88 13.34
N THR A 3 11.60 -0.37 13.76
CA THR A 3 11.87 -1.61 13.04
C THR A 3 10.92 -1.78 11.85
N LYS A 4 11.49 -2.10 10.67
CA LYS A 4 10.79 -2.44 9.41
C LYS A 4 9.96 -3.74 9.47
N GLU A 5 9.51 -4.17 10.65
CA GLU A 5 9.09 -5.55 10.91
C GLU A 5 7.67 -5.90 10.45
N ASN A 6 6.82 -4.91 10.12
CA ASN A 6 5.41 -5.16 9.76
C ASN A 6 4.99 -4.72 8.35
N ILE A 7 5.93 -4.35 7.49
CA ILE A 7 5.62 -3.95 6.11
C ILE A 7 5.17 -5.18 5.31
N LYS A 8 3.89 -5.23 4.98
CA LYS A 8 3.30 -6.24 4.08
C LYS A 8 3.47 -5.76 2.65
N LYS A 9 3.57 -6.71 1.71
CA LYS A 9 3.61 -6.43 0.27
C LYS A 9 2.54 -7.23 -0.45
N ILE A 10 1.83 -6.59 -1.36
CA ILE A 10 0.92 -7.25 -2.29
C ILE A 10 1.39 -7.02 -3.73
N ILE A 11 1.35 -8.05 -4.58
CA ILE A 11 1.66 -7.90 -6.01
C ILE A 11 0.37 -7.54 -6.75
N ILE A 12 0.34 -6.34 -7.33
CA ILE A 12 -0.77 -5.91 -8.17
C ILE A 12 -0.50 -6.38 -9.60
N LYS A 13 -1.28 -7.36 -10.03
CA LYS A 13 -1.20 -7.93 -11.40
C LYS A 13 -1.85 -7.03 -12.45
N LYS A 14 -2.77 -6.15 -12.03
CA LYS A 14 -3.44 -5.21 -12.94
C LYS A 14 -2.41 -4.19 -13.46
N PRO A 15 -2.26 -4.02 -14.78
CA PRO A 15 -1.41 -2.98 -15.34
C PRO A 15 -1.82 -1.59 -14.87
N LEU A 16 -0.86 -0.76 -14.50
CA LEU A 16 -1.06 0.64 -14.12
C LEU A 16 -0.47 1.56 -15.19
N THR A 17 -1.32 2.29 -15.90
CA THR A 17 -0.90 3.36 -16.80
C THR A 17 -0.63 4.61 -15.97
N LEU A 18 0.57 5.17 -16.14
CA LEU A 18 1.01 6.39 -15.48
C LEU A 18 0.69 7.61 -16.34
N ASP A 19 0.59 8.78 -15.71
CA ASP A 19 0.36 10.05 -16.40
C ASP A 19 1.46 10.39 -17.44
N CYS A 20 2.67 9.85 -17.27
CA CYS A 20 3.76 9.98 -18.25
C CYS A 20 3.62 9.03 -19.46
N GLY A 21 2.49 8.34 -19.61
CA GLY A 21 2.19 7.42 -20.70
C GLY A 21 2.83 6.03 -20.59
N LYS A 22 3.65 5.78 -19.56
CA LYS A 22 4.25 4.46 -19.33
C LYS A 22 3.27 3.53 -18.62
N THR A 23 3.46 2.22 -18.77
CA THR A 23 2.68 1.21 -18.05
C THR A 23 3.58 0.38 -17.16
N ILE A 24 3.19 0.18 -15.90
CA ILE A 24 3.84 -0.72 -14.95
C ILE A 24 3.01 -2.01 -14.84
N ASN A 25 3.66 -3.16 -14.97
CA ASN A 25 3.05 -4.48 -14.80
C ASN A 25 3.60 -5.17 -13.56
N ASN A 26 2.77 -5.98 -12.89
CA ASN A 26 3.17 -6.87 -11.78
C ASN A 26 4.00 -6.17 -10.68
N TYR A 27 3.55 -5.02 -10.20
CA TYR A 27 4.31 -4.22 -9.25
C TYR A 27 3.95 -4.54 -7.79
N PRO A 28 4.92 -4.51 -6.86
CA PRO A 28 4.66 -4.62 -5.43
C PRO A 28 4.11 -3.31 -4.88
N LEU A 29 3.07 -3.38 -4.05
CA LEU A 29 2.60 -2.30 -3.21
C LEU A 29 2.86 -2.66 -1.74
N ALA A 30 3.64 -1.84 -1.06
CA ALA A 30 3.89 -1.97 0.38
C ALA A 30 2.77 -1.29 1.18
N TYR A 31 2.34 -1.91 2.28
CA TYR A 31 1.34 -1.34 3.18
C TYR A 31 1.49 -1.92 4.58
N GLU A 32 0.91 -1.23 5.55
CA GLU A 32 0.79 -1.68 6.93
C GLU A 32 -0.67 -1.59 7.39
N THR A 33 -0.99 -2.32 8.45
CA THR A 33 -2.33 -2.37 9.03
C THR A 33 -2.24 -2.18 10.52
N TYR A 34 -3.09 -1.31 11.07
CA TYR A 34 -3.16 -1.00 12.49
C TYR A 34 -4.60 -1.24 12.96
N GLY A 35 -4.77 -2.12 13.96
CA GLY A 35 -6.08 -2.59 14.41
C GLY A 35 -6.66 -3.73 13.55
N GLU A 36 -7.94 -4.01 13.75
CA GLU A 36 -8.65 -5.13 13.12
C GLU A 36 -9.89 -4.66 12.36
N LEU A 37 -10.16 -5.33 11.24
CA LEU A 37 -11.35 -5.11 10.43
C LEU A 37 -12.54 -5.82 11.10
N ASN A 38 -13.67 -5.13 11.23
CA ASN A 38 -14.89 -5.75 11.78
C ASN A 38 -15.52 -6.73 10.77
N GLU A 39 -16.48 -7.55 11.25
CA GLU A 39 -17.13 -8.56 10.41
C GLU A 39 -17.82 -7.97 9.16
N LYS A 40 -18.36 -6.76 9.28
CA LYS A 40 -19.03 -6.03 8.19
C LYS A 40 -18.05 -5.39 7.20
N LYS A 41 -16.77 -5.31 7.56
CA LYS A 41 -15.69 -4.66 6.81
C LYS A 41 -15.93 -3.19 6.49
N ASP A 42 -16.65 -2.47 7.37
CA ASP A 42 -17.04 -1.08 7.16
C ASP A 42 -16.22 -0.05 7.97
N ASN A 43 -15.21 -0.51 8.72
CA ASN A 43 -14.33 0.33 9.55
C ASN A 43 -12.93 0.56 8.96
N ALA A 44 -12.72 0.34 7.66
CA ALA A 44 -11.43 0.54 7.02
C ALA A 44 -11.15 2.03 6.77
N ILE A 45 -9.95 2.48 7.16
CA ILE A 45 -9.44 3.84 6.88
C ILE A 45 -8.17 3.70 6.05
N LEU A 46 -8.06 4.45 4.95
CA LEU A 46 -6.87 4.51 4.11
C LEU A 46 -6.08 5.78 4.40
N ALA A 47 -4.83 5.62 4.80
CA ALA A 47 -3.90 6.71 5.01
C ALA A 47 -2.79 6.67 3.95
N PHE A 48 -2.49 7.80 3.33
CA PHE A 48 -1.36 7.95 2.41
C PHE A 48 -0.16 8.54 3.15
N HIS A 49 1.02 7.97 2.92
CA HIS A 49 2.25 8.50 3.48
C HIS A 49 2.63 9.81 2.78
N ALA A 50 3.32 10.70 3.50
CA ALA A 50 3.98 11.83 2.90
C ALA A 50 5.17 11.37 2.03
N LEU A 51 5.60 12.20 1.07
CA LEU A 51 6.73 11.89 0.18
C LEU A 51 8.02 11.48 0.93
N SER A 52 8.22 11.98 2.16
CA SER A 52 9.36 11.67 3.03
C SER A 52 9.03 10.75 4.21
N GLY A 53 7.83 10.17 4.25
CA GLY A 53 7.30 9.47 5.43
C GLY A 53 7.93 8.11 5.73
N ASP A 54 8.55 7.48 4.74
CA ASP A 54 8.97 6.07 4.80
C ASP A 54 10.24 5.75 3.96
N GLN A 55 11.04 6.78 3.66
CA GLN A 55 12.25 6.65 2.81
C GLN A 55 13.26 5.62 3.32
#